data_AF-A0A2V6UPS9-F1
#
_entry.id   AF-A0A2V6UPS9-F1
#
_cell.length_a   1.000
_cell.length_b   1.000
_cell.length_c   1.000
_cell.angle_alpha   90.00
_cell.angle_beta   90.00
_cell.angle_gamma   90.00
#
_symmetry.space_group_name_H-M   'P 1'
#
loop_
_entity.id
_entity.type
_entity.pdbx_description
1 polymer ?
#
loop_
_entity_poly.entity_id
_entity_poly.type
_entity_poly.pdbx_seq_one_letter_code
_entity_poly.pdbx_strand_id
1 'polypeptide(L)'
;MVQVREIVRRWLAGDGLRAIARALGVDRKTVARYVHVATDVVGLVRGGAPPTEAQLVAIAACRRPGRPSTGLEPSAEIAALWPHQATIRRGLHEDELRRRVSVHGERSDRSNVNSQIGAT
;
A
#
# COMPACT_ATOMS: atom_id res chain seq x y z
N MET A 1 -2.50 -3.48 0.50
CA MET A 1 -2.90 -4.32 -0.65
C MET A 1 -4.43 -4.41 -0.85
N VAL A 2 -5.24 -4.43 0.21
CA VAL A 2 -6.71 -4.59 0.15
C VAL A 2 -7.40 -3.71 -0.90
N GLN A 3 -6.99 -2.44 -1.04
CA GLN A 3 -7.63 -1.50 -1.96
C GLN A 3 -7.44 -1.86 -3.44
N VAL A 4 -6.25 -2.33 -3.85
CA VAL A 4 -5.98 -2.75 -5.23
C VAL A 4 -6.78 -4.01 -5.57
N ARG A 5 -6.79 -4.98 -4.65
CA ARG A 5 -7.60 -6.21 -4.79
C ARG A 5 -9.06 -5.88 -5.02
N GLU A 6 -9.63 -4.98 -4.22
CA GLU A 6 -11.05 -4.65 -4.31
C GLU A 6 -11.40 -3.88 -5.57
N ILE A 7 -10.52 -2.97 -6.02
CA ILE A 7 -10.67 -2.28 -7.31
C ILE A 7 -10.73 -3.29 -8.46
N VAL A 8 -9.77 -4.22 -8.50
CA VAL A 8 -9.69 -5.24 -9.56
C VAL A 8 -10.89 -6.19 -9.51
N ARG A 9 -11.28 -6.64 -8.31
CA ARG A 9 -12.44 -7.53 -8.12
C ARG A 9 -13.73 -6.90 -8.62
N ARG A 10 -14.02 -5.64 -8.25
CA ARG A 10 -15.21 -4.92 -8.72
C ARG A 10 -15.17 -4.67 -10.23
N TRP A 11 -14.01 -4.34 -10.77
CA TRP A 11 -13.86 -4.17 -12.22
C TRP A 11 -14.13 -5.47 -12.98
N LEU A 12 -13.59 -6.61 -12.51
CA LEU A 12 -13.86 -7.94 -13.06
C LEU A 12 -15.35 -8.29 -12.98
N ALA A 13 -16.03 -7.90 -11.89
CA ALA A 13 -17.48 -8.07 -11.72
C ALA A 13 -18.34 -7.13 -12.60
N GLY A 14 -17.74 -6.23 -13.39
CA GLY A 14 -18.45 -5.37 -14.33
C GLY A 14 -18.68 -3.93 -13.87
N ASP A 15 -18.28 -3.55 -12.65
CA ASP A 15 -18.52 -2.20 -12.14
C ASP A 15 -17.75 -1.14 -12.95
N GLY A 16 -18.43 -0.05 -13.34
CA GLY A 16 -17.79 1.07 -14.01
C GLY A 16 -16.81 1.82 -13.11
N LEU A 17 -15.76 2.45 -13.68
CA LEU A 17 -14.71 3.14 -12.92
C LEU A 17 -15.24 4.17 -11.91
N ARG A 18 -16.29 4.92 -12.27
CA ARG A 18 -16.94 5.90 -11.38
C ARG A 18 -17.69 5.24 -10.22
N ALA A 19 -18.32 4.09 -10.45
CA ALA A 19 -19.01 3.34 -9.42
C ALA A 19 -17.99 2.80 -8.40
N ILE A 20 -16.90 2.20 -8.88
CA ILE A 20 -15.80 1.71 -8.05
C ILE A 20 -15.18 2.83 -7.22
N ALA A 21 -14.88 3.96 -7.86
CA ALA A 21 -14.30 5.14 -7.20
C ALA A 21 -15.16 5.62 -6.02
N ARG A 22 -16.47 5.82 -6.25
CA ARG A 22 -17.42 6.22 -5.20
C ARG A 22 -17.54 5.18 -4.10
N ALA A 23 -17.66 3.91 -4.47
CA ALA A 23 -17.88 2.83 -3.52
C ALA A 23 -16.63 2.47 -2.69
N LEU A 24 -15.45 2.99 -3.04
CA LEU A 24 -14.19 2.78 -2.31
C LEU A 24 -13.57 4.08 -1.77
N GLY A 25 -14.20 5.23 -2.00
CA GLY A 25 -13.66 6.54 -1.59
C GLY A 25 -12.32 6.88 -2.22
N VAL A 26 -12.04 6.38 -3.43
CA VAL A 26 -10.79 6.64 -4.16
C VAL A 26 -11.02 7.49 -5.39
N ASP A 27 -10.03 8.32 -5.72
CA ASP A 27 -10.06 9.13 -6.94
C ASP A 27 -10.18 8.26 -8.21
N ARG A 28 -11.02 8.70 -9.15
CA ARG A 28 -11.28 7.96 -10.40
C ARG A 28 -10.00 7.68 -11.19
N LYS A 29 -9.02 8.58 -11.21
CA LYS A 29 -7.75 8.40 -11.94
C LYS A 29 -6.91 7.28 -11.31
N THR A 30 -7.03 7.08 -9.99
CA THR A 30 -6.40 5.96 -9.29
C THR A 30 -7.01 4.63 -9.73
N VAL A 31 -8.34 4.54 -9.76
CA VAL A 31 -9.05 3.35 -10.26
C VAL A 31 -8.69 3.07 -11.72
N ALA A 32 -8.75 4.10 -12.58
CA ALA A 32 -8.43 3.99 -13.99
C ALA A 32 -7.00 3.48 -14.23
N ARG A 33 -6.03 4.00 -13.48
CA ARG A 33 -4.63 3.56 -13.58
C ARG A 33 -4.48 2.08 -13.23
N TYR A 34 -5.08 1.63 -12.12
CA TYR A 34 -4.96 0.22 -11.74
C TYR A 34 -5.65 -0.71 -12.71
N VAL A 35 -6.82 -0.33 -13.24
CA VAL A 35 -7.51 -1.09 -14.27
C VAL A 35 -6.69 -1.18 -15.56
N HIS A 36 -6.08 -0.08 -16.00
CA HIS A 36 -5.22 -0.07 -17.19
C HIS A 36 -4.00 -1.00 -17.03
N VAL A 37 -3.36 -1.02 -15.86
CA VAL A 37 -2.26 -1.95 -15.60
C VAL A 37 -2.77 -3.39 -15.52
N ALA A 38 -3.93 -3.60 -14.90
CA ALA A 38 -4.58 -4.91 -14.83
C ALA A 38 -4.85 -5.49 -16.24
N THR A 39 -5.30 -4.67 -17.19
CA THR A 39 -5.56 -5.10 -18.56
C THR A 39 -4.28 -5.21 -19.38
N ASP A 40 -3.49 -4.15 -19.44
CA ASP A 40 -2.48 -3.98 -20.50
C ASP A 40 -1.13 -4.58 -20.13
N VAL A 41 -0.84 -4.71 -18.84
CA VAL A 41 0.42 -5.29 -18.33
C VAL A 41 0.20 -6.70 -17.82
N VAL A 42 -0.89 -6.92 -17.09
CA VAL A 42 -1.16 -8.20 -16.43
C VAL A 42 -2.05 -9.13 -17.27
N GLY A 43 -2.80 -8.59 -18.24
CA GLY A 43 -3.65 -9.38 -19.12
C GLY A 43 -4.95 -9.87 -18.48
N LEU A 44 -5.45 -9.19 -17.45
CA LEU A 44 -6.75 -9.53 -16.86
C LEU A 44 -7.88 -9.15 -17.81
N VAL A 45 -8.80 -10.10 -17.99
CA VAL A 45 -9.99 -9.94 -18.84
C VAL A 45 -11.20 -9.75 -17.95
N ARG A 46 -12.08 -8.84 -18.36
CA ARG A 46 -13.31 -8.55 -17.61
C ARG A 46 -14.23 -9.78 -17.57
N GLY A 47 -14.82 -10.05 -16.41
CA GLY A 47 -15.57 -11.30 -16.16
C GLY A 47 -14.69 -12.55 -16.06
N GLY A 48 -13.37 -12.42 -16.13
CA GLY A 48 -12.42 -13.52 -16.03
C GLY A 48 -12.20 -14.02 -14.61
N ALA A 49 -11.22 -14.92 -14.47
CA ALA A 49 -10.86 -15.51 -13.20
C ALA A 49 -10.40 -14.46 -12.17
N PRO A 50 -10.58 -14.73 -10.85
CA PRO A 50 -10.02 -13.89 -9.80
C PRO A 50 -8.50 -13.74 -9.96
N PRO A 51 -7.94 -12.54 -9.65
CA PRO A 51 -6.52 -12.30 -9.80
C PRO A 51 -5.71 -13.06 -8.74
N THR A 52 -4.54 -13.56 -9.12
CA THR A 52 -3.58 -14.16 -8.18
C THR A 52 -2.88 -13.08 -7.35
N GLU A 53 -2.28 -13.47 -6.22
CA GLU A 53 -1.53 -12.53 -5.38
C GLU A 53 -0.36 -11.88 -6.14
N ALA A 54 0.36 -12.66 -6.96
CA ALA A 54 1.44 -12.14 -7.79
C ALA A 54 0.97 -11.06 -8.78
N GLN A 55 -0.21 -11.26 -9.39
CA GLN A 55 -0.83 -10.28 -10.28
C GLN A 55 -1.22 -9.01 -9.52
N LEU A 56 -1.80 -9.14 -8.31
CA LEU A 56 -2.15 -8.00 -7.47
C LEU A 56 -0.92 -7.18 -7.05
N VAL A 57 0.18 -7.85 -6.70
CA VAL A 57 1.46 -7.20 -6.39
C VAL A 57 2.00 -6.43 -7.61
N ALA A 58 1.95 -7.03 -8.80
CA ALA A 58 2.38 -6.38 -10.04
C ALA A 58 1.55 -5.12 -10.35
N ILE A 59 0.22 -5.18 -10.18
CA ILE A 59 -0.67 -4.02 -10.36
C ILE A 59 -0.34 -2.94 -9.34
N ALA A 60 -0.17 -3.29 -8.07
CA ALA A 60 0.14 -2.34 -7.02
C ALA A 60 1.49 -1.63 -7.24
N ALA A 61 2.47 -2.33 -7.82
CA ALA A 61 3.79 -1.80 -8.12
C ALA A 61 3.78 -0.63 -9.13
N CYS A 62 2.70 -0.40 -9.89
CA CYS A 62 2.62 0.77 -10.78
C CYS A 62 2.67 2.11 -10.03
N ARG A 63 2.35 2.11 -8.71
CA ARG A 63 2.36 3.30 -7.84
C ARG A 63 3.66 3.39 -7.02
N ARG A 64 4.81 3.04 -7.60
CA ARG A 64 6.12 3.23 -6.93
C ARG A 64 6.22 4.67 -6.39
N PRO A 65 6.40 4.86 -5.07
CA PRO A 65 6.65 6.19 -4.51
C PRO A 65 7.91 6.76 -5.16
N GLY A 66 7.86 8.02 -5.57
CA GLY A 66 8.96 8.69 -6.27
C GLY A 66 8.83 8.76 -7.78
N ARG A 67 7.76 8.23 -8.42
CA ARG A 67 7.47 8.59 -9.82
C ARG A 67 6.93 10.03 -9.86
N PRO A 68 7.66 11.01 -10.42
CA PRO A 68 7.15 12.37 -10.53
C PRO A 68 5.86 12.36 -11.36
N SER A 69 4.88 13.16 -10.94
CA SER A 69 3.69 13.38 -11.74
C SER A 69 4.09 14.16 -12.99
N THR A 70 4.28 13.46 -14.11
CA THR A 70 4.45 14.03 -15.45
C THR A 70 5.51 15.13 -15.56
N GLY A 71 6.75 14.75 -15.90
CA GLY A 71 7.74 15.59 -16.60
C GLY A 71 8.09 16.98 -16.06
N LEU A 72 7.56 17.38 -14.91
CA LEU A 72 7.82 18.66 -14.28
C LEU A 72 9.12 18.56 -13.52
N GLU A 73 9.99 19.53 -13.76
CA GLU A 73 11.17 19.75 -12.93
C GLU A 73 10.76 19.80 -11.45
N PRO A 74 11.59 19.24 -10.54
CA PRO A 74 11.35 19.35 -9.12
C PRO A 74 11.12 20.81 -8.73
N SER A 75 10.14 21.08 -7.87
CA SER A 75 9.95 22.45 -7.37
C SER A 75 11.21 22.92 -6.63
N ALA A 76 11.37 24.24 -6.50
CA ALA A 76 12.54 24.81 -5.82
C ALA A 76 12.70 24.27 -4.40
N GLU A 77 11.59 24.01 -3.71
CA GLU A 77 11.55 23.41 -2.38
C GLU A 77 12.04 21.96 -2.39
N ILE A 78 11.69 21.16 -3.41
CA ILE A 78 12.19 19.78 -3.55
C ILE A 78 13.67 19.79 -3.94
N ALA A 79 14.09 20.70 -4.82
CA ALA A 79 15.49 20.84 -5.23
C ALA A 79 16.38 21.23 -4.05
N ALA A 80 15.89 22.11 -3.15
CA ALA A 80 16.61 22.52 -1.94
C ALA A 80 16.88 21.36 -0.97
N LEU A 81 16.10 20.27 -1.03
CA LEU A 81 16.30 19.08 -0.20
C LEU A 81 17.36 18.13 -0.78
N TRP A 82 17.76 18.29 -2.04
CA TRP A 82 18.66 17.36 -2.72
C TRP A 82 20.02 17.17 -2.03
N PRO A 83 20.70 18.22 -1.52
CA PRO A 83 21.95 18.07 -0.79
C PRO A 83 21.81 17.21 0.49
N HIS A 84 20.60 17.15 1.06
CA HIS A 84 20.32 16.42 2.30
C HIS A 84 19.88 14.96 2.07
N GLN A 85 19.93 14.47 0.82
CA GLN A 85 19.47 13.12 0.48
C GLN A 85 20.10 12.00 1.33
N ALA A 86 21.37 12.13 1.70
CA ALA A 86 22.08 11.12 2.49
C ALA A 86 21.52 11.02 3.91
N THR A 87 21.22 12.16 4.53
CA THR A 87 20.60 12.24 5.85
C THR A 87 19.17 11.71 5.83
N ILE A 88 18.37 12.09 4.82
CA ILE A 88 17.00 11.59 4.65
C ILE A 88 17.00 10.06 4.49
N ARG A 89 17.90 9.53 3.65
CA ARG A 89 18.01 8.08 3.43
C ARG A 89 18.42 7.33 4.70
N ARG A 90 19.38 7.87 5.46
CA ARG A 90 19.79 7.30 6.75
C ARG A 90 18.63 7.30 7.75
N GLY A 91 17.92 8.42 7.90
CA GLY A 91 16.78 8.54 8.80
C GLY A 91 15.65 7.57 8.46
N LEU A 92 15.31 7.40 7.18
CA LEU A 92 14.31 6.42 6.74
C LEU A 92 14.72 4.97 7.07
N HIS A 93 16.01 4.64 6.92
CA HIS A 93 16.53 3.32 7.26
C HIS A 93 16.47 3.06 8.78
N GLU A 94 16.86 4.05 9.60
CA GLU A 94 16.75 3.97 11.06
C GLU A 94 15.30 3.85 11.53
N ASP A 95 14.36 4.57 10.91
CA ASP A 95 12.93 4.48 11.19
C ASP A 95 12.33 3.11 10.79
N GLU A 96 12.74 2.57 9.64
CA GLU A 96 12.32 1.24 9.22
C GLU A 96 12.82 0.16 10.18
N LEU A 97 14.06 0.29 10.67
CA LEU A 97 14.60 -0.58 11.72
C LEU A 97 13.79 -0.47 13.03
N ARG A 98 13.45 0.75 13.48
CA ARG A 98 12.62 0.96 14.69
C ARG A 98 11.23 0.34 14.59
N ARG A 99 10.59 0.46 13.42
CA ARG A 99 9.27 -0.17 13.16
C ARG A 99 9.36 -1.68 13.18
N ARG A 100 10.43 -2.28 12.65
CA ARG A 100 10.63 -3.74 12.65
C ARG A 100 10.90 -4.31 14.04
N VAL A 101 11.65 -3.58 14.88
CA VAL A 101 11.91 -3.98 16.27
C VAL A 101 10.63 -3.90 17.13
N SER A 102 9.77 -2.90 16.91
CA SER A 102 8.52 -2.75 17.67
C SER A 102 7.51 -3.90 17.41
N VAL A 103 7.56 -4.54 16.24
CA VAL A 103 6.68 -5.69 15.91
C VAL A 103 7.08 -6.98 16.64
N HIS A 104 8.30 -7.07 17.20
CA HIS A 104 8.79 -8.25 17.92
C HIS A 104 8.72 -8.13 19.46
N GLY A 105 8.17 -7.03 20.00
CA GLY A 105 8.21 -6.73 21.44
C GLY A 105 6.95 -7.04 22.26
N GLU A 106 5.82 -7.38 21.65
CA GLU A 106 4.53 -7.46 22.38
C GLU A 106 3.99 -8.90 22.50
N ARG A 107 4.79 -9.84 23.03
CA ARG A 107 4.29 -11.11 23.62
C ARG A 107 5.23 -11.66 24.69
N SER A 108 5.35 -10.97 25.81
CA SER A 108 5.59 -11.61 27.11
C SER A 108 5.14 -10.65 28.20
N ASP A 109 4.66 -11.19 29.31
CA ASP A 109 4.16 -10.48 30.51
C ASP A 109 2.67 -10.15 30.55
N ARG A 110 1.84 -11.19 30.39
CA ARG A 110 0.56 -11.30 31.11
C ARG A 110 0.36 -12.73 31.62
N SER A 111 1.19 -13.15 32.57
CA SER A 111 0.89 -14.35 33.36
C SER A 111 1.76 -14.45 34.61
N ASN A 112 1.59 -13.57 35.62
CA ASN A 112 1.81 -13.98 37.02
C ASN A 112 1.31 -12.97 38.08
N VAL A 113 0.01 -12.67 38.18
CA VAL A 113 -0.56 -12.07 39.40
C VAL A 113 -1.99 -12.58 39.60
N ASN A 114 -2.15 -13.87 39.92
CA ASN A 114 -3.33 -14.34 40.67
C ASN A 114 -3.10 -15.77 41.21
N SER A 115 -2.27 -15.89 42.24
CA SER A 115 -2.16 -17.12 43.03
C SER A 115 -1.62 -16.78 44.40
N GLN A 116 -2.48 -16.17 45.22
CA GLN A 116 -2.46 -16.19 46.69
C GLN A 116 -3.32 -15.03 47.17
N ILE A 117 -4.64 -15.25 47.38
CA ILE A 117 -5.36 -14.95 48.63
C ILE A 117 -6.63 -15.81 48.59
N GLY A 118 -6.64 -16.91 49.34
CA GLY A 118 -7.74 -17.85 49.36
C GLY A 118 -7.43 -19.06 50.24
N ALA A 119 -7.28 -18.84 51.54
CA ALA A 119 -7.51 -19.86 52.56
C ALA A 119 -7.78 -19.14 53.89
N THR A 120 -8.94 -19.47 54.42
CA THR A 120 -9.53 -19.18 55.74
C THR A 120 -8.57 -19.28 56.91
#